data_AF-A0A352MUU7-F1
#
_entry.id   AF-A0A352MUU7-F1
#
_cell.length_a   1.000
_cell.length_b   1.000
_cell.length_c   1.000
_cell.angle_alpha   90.00
_cell.angle_beta   90.00
_cell.angle_gamma   90.00
#
_symmetry.space_group_name_H-M   'P 1'
#
loop_
_entity.id
_entity.type
_entity.pdbx_description
1 polymer ?
#
loop_
_entity_poly.entity_id
_entity_poly.type
_entity_poly.pdbx_seq_one_letter_code
_entity_poly.pdbx_strand_id
1 'polypeptide(L)'
;MDYEELNKMLSSLDEVPFPEVKYVVKNQMYANLLYDDLSGELGELSAVTQYIYEHMEITNFPELSRIMVKIAIQEMRHLNLVGELIKRLGRKPYFIDSKGVNWNSKYVKYEFDDIAKIMRYNIETEKVAIDRI
;
A
#
# COMPACT_ATOMS: atom_id res chain seq x y z
N MET A 1 -2.33 -19.72 -16.68
CA MET A 1 -1.53 -19.57 -15.46
C MET A 1 -2.33 -20.12 -14.31
N ASP A 2 -1.85 -21.18 -13.67
CA ASP A 2 -2.45 -21.72 -12.45
C ASP A 2 -1.86 -21.03 -11.21
N TYR A 3 -2.38 -21.37 -10.03
CA TYR A 3 -1.95 -20.78 -8.77
C TYR A 3 -0.47 -21.06 -8.43
N GLU A 4 0.06 -22.21 -8.86
CA GLU A 4 1.43 -22.61 -8.56
C GLU A 4 2.42 -21.80 -9.40
N GLU A 5 2.12 -21.62 -10.68
CA GLU A 5 2.85 -20.73 -11.59
C GLU A 5 2.83 -19.28 -11.10
N LEU A 6 1.65 -18.78 -10.70
CA LEU A 6 1.50 -17.42 -10.17
C LEU A 6 2.27 -17.22 -8.86
N ASN A 7 2.21 -18.19 -7.94
CA ASN A 7 2.97 -18.11 -6.70
C ASN A 7 4.46 -18.12 -6.93
N LYS A 8 4.95 -18.92 -7.88
CA LYS A 8 6.36 -18.94 -8.23
C LYS A 8 6.82 -17.58 -8.78
N MET A 9 6.00 -16.95 -9.62
CA MET A 9 6.25 -15.58 -10.10
C MET A 9 6.29 -14.58 -8.94
N LEU A 10 5.29 -14.60 -8.04
CA LEU A 10 5.24 -13.72 -6.88
C LEU A 10 6.45 -13.91 -5.96
N SER A 11 6.83 -15.16 -5.66
CA SER A 11 8.00 -15.45 -4.83
C SER A 11 9.30 -14.95 -5.45
N SER A 12 9.42 -14.93 -6.78
CA SER A 12 10.60 -14.37 -7.44
C SER A 12 10.73 -12.85 -7.25
N LEU A 13 9.61 -12.15 -7.02
CA LEU A 13 9.61 -10.70 -6.74
C LEU A 13 10.10 -10.39 -5.32
N ASP A 14 10.02 -11.33 -4.38
CA ASP A 14 10.56 -11.15 -3.02
C ASP A 14 12.09 -11.02 -3.01
N GLU A 15 12.77 -11.51 -4.06
CA GLU A 15 14.21 -11.37 -4.25
C GLU A 15 14.62 -9.96 -4.73
N VAL A 16 13.66 -9.14 -5.17
CA VAL A 16 13.95 -7.77 -5.61
C VAL A 16 14.31 -6.93 -4.37
N PRO A 17 15.52 -6.36 -4.31
CA PRO A 17 15.92 -5.55 -3.18
C PRO A 17 15.08 -4.28 -3.11
N PHE A 18 14.61 -3.94 -1.92
CA PHE A 18 13.93 -2.66 -1.70
C PHE A 18 14.91 -1.50 -1.87
N PRO A 19 14.44 -0.35 -2.39
CA PRO A 19 15.30 0.81 -2.58
C PRO A 19 15.88 1.30 -1.26
N GLU A 20 17.18 1.56 -1.25
CA GLU A 20 17.86 2.12 -0.08
C GLU A 20 17.69 3.64 -0.03
N VAL A 21 17.23 4.14 1.12
CA VAL A 21 17.16 5.58 1.37
C VAL A 21 18.56 6.12 1.66
N LYS A 22 19.16 6.83 0.70
CA LYS A 22 20.48 7.47 0.83
C LYS A 22 20.40 8.98 0.61
N TYR A 23 21.35 9.70 1.22
CA TYR A 23 21.56 11.13 0.99
C TYR A 23 20.35 12.05 1.25
N VAL A 24 19.49 11.69 2.21
CA VAL A 24 18.34 12.52 2.59
C VAL A 24 18.80 13.68 3.48
N VAL A 25 18.61 14.89 2.98
CA VAL A 25 18.80 16.13 3.75
C VAL A 25 17.45 16.58 4.31
N LYS A 26 17.43 17.05 5.55
CA LYS A 26 16.21 17.53 6.20
C LYS A 26 15.51 18.57 5.32
N ASN A 27 14.24 18.30 5.00
CA ASN A 27 13.36 19.21 4.28
C ASN A 27 11.91 18.90 4.70
N GLN A 28 11.36 19.73 5.59
CA GLN A 28 10.03 19.49 6.12
C GLN A 28 8.92 19.68 5.07
N MET A 29 9.15 20.48 4.02
CA MET A 29 8.20 20.63 2.92
C MET A 29 8.04 19.30 2.18
N TYR A 30 9.15 18.63 1.87
CA TYR A 30 9.11 17.31 1.24
C TYR A 30 8.56 16.23 2.18
N ALA A 31 8.87 16.31 3.48
CA ALA A 31 8.23 15.44 4.46
C ALA A 31 6.69 15.61 4.44
N ASN A 32 6.21 16.83 4.18
CA ASN A 32 4.78 17.11 4.15
C ASN A 32 4.07 16.47 2.95
N LEU A 33 4.74 16.42 1.79
CA LEU A 33 4.19 15.78 0.59
C LEU A 33 4.01 14.27 0.80
N LEU A 34 4.98 13.62 1.44
CA LEU A 34 4.96 12.19 1.70
C LEU A 34 3.86 11.72 2.69
N TYR A 35 3.15 12.62 3.37
CA TYR A 35 2.03 12.20 4.23
C TYR A 35 0.84 11.68 3.42
N ASP A 36 0.64 12.17 2.19
CA ASP A 36 -0.40 11.64 1.31
C ASP A 36 -0.07 10.20 0.89
N ASP A 37 1.21 9.91 0.63
CA ASP A 37 1.69 8.56 0.35
C ASP A 37 1.65 7.70 1.61
N LEU A 38 1.98 8.22 2.79
CA LEU A 38 1.96 7.44 4.03
C LEU A 38 0.54 6.98 4.38
N SER A 39 -0.41 7.92 4.38
CA SER A 39 -1.73 7.69 4.98
C SER A 39 -2.83 8.60 4.43
N GLY A 40 -2.70 9.05 3.18
CA GLY A 40 -3.82 9.60 2.43
C GLY A 40 -4.80 8.52 1.98
N GLU A 41 -5.87 8.93 1.28
CA GLU A 41 -6.91 8.02 0.75
C GLU A 41 -6.34 6.89 -0.12
N LEU A 42 -5.33 7.20 -0.94
CA LEU A 42 -4.63 6.22 -1.78
C LEU A 42 -3.19 5.99 -1.32
N GLY A 43 -2.91 6.25 -0.05
CA GLY A 43 -1.59 6.00 0.54
C GLY A 43 -1.40 4.55 0.98
N GLU A 44 -0.17 4.22 1.34
CA GLU A 44 0.29 2.88 1.73
C GLU A 44 -0.53 2.28 2.87
N LEU A 45 -0.91 3.09 3.88
CA LEU A 45 -1.76 2.60 4.98
C LEU A 45 -3.16 2.18 4.49
N SER A 46 -3.71 2.92 3.54
CA SER A 46 -5.00 2.59 2.92
C SER A 46 -4.89 1.30 2.10
N ALA A 47 -3.81 1.15 1.31
CA ALA A 47 -3.55 -0.07 0.55
C ALA A 47 -3.38 -1.30 1.46
N VAL A 48 -2.54 -1.21 2.51
CA VAL A 48 -2.37 -2.28 3.51
C VAL A 48 -3.71 -2.71 4.10
N THR A 49 -4.53 -1.75 4.55
CA THR A 49 -5.81 -2.06 5.19
C THR A 49 -6.85 -2.57 4.21
N GLN A 50 -6.84 -2.10 2.96
CA GLN A 50 -7.70 -2.59 1.89
C GLN A 50 -7.42 -4.07 1.58
N TYR A 51 -6.17 -4.44 1.31
CA TYR A 51 -5.82 -5.82 0.98
C TYR A 51 -6.07 -6.78 2.15
N ILE A 52 -5.85 -6.33 3.39
CA ILE A 52 -6.19 -7.12 4.59
C ILE A 52 -7.71 -7.31 4.72
N TYR A 53 -8.51 -6.28 4.44
CA TYR A 53 -9.96 -6.41 4.45
C TYR A 53 -10.45 -7.38 3.38
N GLU A 54 -9.93 -7.28 2.15
CA GLU A 54 -10.27 -8.19 1.06
C GLU A 54 -9.88 -9.63 1.36
N HIS A 55 -8.75 -9.86 2.03
CA HIS A 55 -8.39 -11.18 2.53
C HIS A 55 -9.47 -11.78 3.45
N MET A 56 -10.06 -10.96 4.35
CA MET A 56 -11.12 -11.39 5.27
C MET A 56 -12.43 -11.72 4.54
N GLU A 57 -12.79 -10.95 3.50
CA GLU A 57 -14.03 -11.14 2.75
C GLU A 57 -13.96 -12.26 1.70
N ILE A 58 -12.80 -12.44 1.05
CA ILE A 58 -12.62 -13.47 0.00
C ILE A 58 -12.52 -14.86 0.65
N THR A 59 -13.67 -15.50 0.84
CA THR A 59 -13.77 -16.85 1.44
C THR A 59 -13.83 -17.97 0.40
N ASN A 60 -14.42 -17.70 -0.78
CA ASN A 60 -14.64 -18.71 -1.82
C ASN A 60 -13.39 -19.01 -2.67
N PHE A 61 -12.31 -18.22 -2.53
CA PHE A 61 -11.08 -18.36 -3.31
C PHE A 61 -9.85 -18.24 -2.39
N PRO A 62 -9.51 -19.29 -1.63
CA PRO A 62 -8.42 -19.26 -0.64
C PRO A 62 -7.06 -18.88 -1.23
N GLU A 63 -6.78 -19.29 -2.46
CA GLU A 63 -5.59 -18.95 -3.22
C GLU A 63 -5.47 -17.43 -3.41
N LEU A 64 -6.55 -16.80 -3.85
CA LEU A 64 -6.61 -15.36 -4.08
C LEU A 64 -6.52 -14.58 -2.77
N SER A 65 -7.25 -15.04 -1.75
CA SER A 65 -7.21 -14.49 -0.41
C SER A 65 -5.77 -14.47 0.17
N ARG A 66 -4.98 -15.54 -0.07
CA ARG A 66 -3.56 -15.58 0.31
C ARG A 66 -2.69 -14.59 -0.48
N ILE A 67 -3.02 -14.36 -1.75
CA ILE A 67 -2.32 -13.37 -2.57
C ILE A 67 -2.56 -11.96 -2.02
N MET A 68 -3.77 -11.62 -1.58
CA MET A 68 -4.04 -10.31 -0.95
C MET A 68 -3.14 -10.07 0.27
N VAL A 69 -2.93 -11.09 1.12
CA VAL A 69 -1.98 -10.99 2.25
C VAL A 69 -0.54 -10.74 1.77
N LYS A 70 -0.11 -11.40 0.70
CA LYS A 70 1.23 -11.18 0.13
C LYS A 70 1.40 -9.75 -0.37
N ILE A 71 0.38 -9.19 -1.01
CA ILE A 71 0.39 -7.79 -1.46
C ILE A 71 0.42 -6.85 -0.26
N ALA A 72 -0.43 -7.07 0.74
CA ALA A 72 -0.42 -6.28 1.98
C ALA A 72 0.95 -6.25 2.67
N ILE A 73 1.72 -7.36 2.60
CA ILE A 73 3.10 -7.39 3.10
C ILE A 73 4.02 -6.46 2.30
N GLN A 74 3.89 -6.38 0.99
CA GLN A 74 4.67 -5.43 0.18
C GLN A 74 4.28 -3.98 0.51
N GLU A 75 2.98 -3.68 0.64
CA GLU A 75 2.53 -2.34 1.03
C GLU A 75 3.00 -1.96 2.45
N MET A 76 3.11 -2.92 3.37
CA MET A 76 3.73 -2.66 4.68
C MET A 76 5.22 -2.27 4.57
N ARG A 77 5.94 -2.83 3.58
CA ARG A 77 7.34 -2.45 3.31
C ARG A 77 7.40 -1.05 2.71
N HIS A 78 6.49 -0.69 1.80
CA HIS A 78 6.37 0.68 1.26
C HIS A 78 6.01 1.68 2.36
N LEU A 79 5.00 1.37 3.18
CA LEU A 79 4.61 2.19 4.34
C LEU A 79 5.80 2.47 5.27
N ASN A 80 6.60 1.44 5.58
CA ASN A 80 7.80 1.59 6.39
C ASN A 80 8.86 2.47 5.71
N LEU A 81 9.05 2.32 4.38
CA LEU A 81 9.96 3.14 3.60
C LEU A 81 9.56 4.63 3.62
N VAL A 82 8.29 4.93 3.36
CA VAL A 82 7.75 6.30 3.39
C VAL A 82 7.86 6.90 4.79
N GLY A 83 7.52 6.13 5.83
CA GLY A 83 7.68 6.54 7.22
C GLY A 83 9.15 6.85 7.60
N GLU A 84 10.10 6.06 7.10
CA GLU A 84 11.54 6.32 7.26
C GLU A 84 11.99 7.59 6.54
N LEU A 85 11.49 7.84 5.33
CA LEU A 85 11.76 9.07 4.59
C LEU A 85 11.26 10.31 5.34
N ILE A 86 10.02 10.29 5.84
CA ILE A 86 9.45 11.39 6.65
C ILE A 86 10.31 11.68 7.89
N LYS A 87 10.77 10.63 8.59
CA LYS A 87 11.68 10.76 9.74
C LYS A 87 12.98 11.46 9.36
N ARG A 88 13.63 11.01 8.29
CA ARG A 88 14.91 11.58 7.83
C ARG A 88 14.77 13.01 7.32
N LEU A 89 13.64 13.33 6.70
CA LEU A 89 13.32 14.68 6.26
C LEU A 89 12.99 15.64 7.43
N GLY A 90 12.87 15.12 8.65
CA GLY A 90 12.80 15.90 9.87
C GLY A 90 11.41 16.03 10.51
N ARG A 91 10.47 15.13 10.17
CA ARG A 91 9.14 15.07 10.79
C ARG A 91 8.87 13.71 11.43
N LYS A 92 7.79 13.60 12.20
CA LYS A 92 7.33 12.32 12.76
C LYS A 92 6.24 11.73 11.84
N PRO A 93 6.28 10.44 11.48
CA PRO A 93 5.33 9.83 10.56
C PRO A 93 4.01 9.51 11.27
N TYR A 94 3.27 10.55 11.64
CA TYR A 94 1.89 10.41 12.09
C TYR A 94 1.02 9.93 10.91
N PHE A 95 0.02 9.10 11.18
CA PHE A 95 -0.95 8.66 10.17
C PHE A 95 -1.99 9.75 9.87
N ILE A 96 -1.48 10.83 9.27
CA ILE A 96 -2.22 11.98 8.75
C ILE A 96 -1.89 12.17 7.28
N ASP A 97 -2.77 12.84 6.54
CA ASP A 97 -2.49 13.31 5.18
C ASP A 97 -1.66 14.62 5.20
N SER A 98 -1.31 15.14 4.02
CA SER A 98 -0.52 16.38 3.87
C SER A 98 -1.23 17.63 4.41
N LYS A 99 -2.54 17.55 4.66
CA LYS A 99 -3.39 18.60 5.25
C LYS A 99 -3.55 18.43 6.77
N GLY A 100 -3.01 17.36 7.35
CA GLY A 100 -3.09 17.05 8.78
C GLY A 100 -4.37 16.34 9.21
N VAL A 101 -5.13 15.77 8.28
CA VAL A 101 -6.33 14.98 8.58
C VAL A 101 -5.91 13.55 8.92
N ASN A 102 -6.37 13.04 10.06
CA ASN A 102 -6.10 11.65 10.45
C ASN A 102 -6.68 10.66 9.43
N TRP A 103 -5.87 9.64 9.13
CA TRP A 103 -6.36 8.46 8.44
C TRP A 103 -7.52 7.84 9.21
N ASN A 104 -8.51 7.31 8.48
CA ASN A 104 -9.64 6.60 9.07
C ASN A 104 -10.23 5.61 8.08
N SER A 105 -11.08 4.72 8.58
CA SER A 105 -11.65 3.59 7.84
C SER A 105 -12.47 3.97 6.60
N LYS A 106 -12.87 5.23 6.41
CA LYS A 106 -13.61 5.64 5.21
C LYS A 106 -12.82 5.48 3.91
N TYR A 107 -11.49 5.36 3.99
CA TYR A 107 -10.62 5.13 2.85
C TYR A 107 -10.57 3.67 2.41
N VAL A 108 -11.14 2.76 3.22
CA VAL A 108 -11.29 1.35 2.85
C VAL A 108 -12.62 1.17 2.15
N LYS A 109 -12.60 0.51 1.00
CA LYS A 109 -13.80 0.10 0.28
C LYS A 109 -14.27 -1.26 0.78
N TYR A 110 -15.47 -1.27 1.35
CA TYR A 110 -16.06 -2.46 1.97
C TYR A 110 -16.97 -3.25 1.03
N GLU A 111 -17.66 -2.56 0.11
CA GLU A 111 -18.69 -3.18 -0.73
C GLU A 111 -18.16 -3.51 -2.13
N PHE A 112 -18.24 -4.80 -2.49
CA PHE A 112 -17.95 -5.30 -3.82
C PHE A 112 -18.97 -6.34 -4.25
N ASP A 113 -19.44 -6.24 -5.50
CA ASP A 113 -20.42 -7.20 -6.02
C ASP A 113 -19.79 -8.53 -6.44
N ASP A 114 -18.54 -8.49 -6.93
CA ASP A 114 -17.82 -9.66 -7.42
C ASP A 114 -16.30 -9.44 -7.34
N ILE A 115 -15.56 -10.55 -7.43
CA ILE A 115 -14.10 -10.56 -7.36
C ILE A 115 -13.45 -9.80 -8.49
N ALA A 116 -14.03 -9.81 -9.70
CA ALA A 116 -13.46 -9.07 -10.81
C ALA A 116 -13.51 -7.56 -10.55
N LYS A 117 -14.51 -7.05 -9.82
CA LYS A 117 -14.58 -5.66 -9.35
C LYS A 117 -13.54 -5.36 -8.27
N ILE A 118 -13.27 -6.29 -7.36
CA ILE A 118 -12.18 -6.15 -6.37
C ILE A 118 -10.85 -5.97 -7.12
N MET A 119 -10.53 -6.91 -8.03
CA MET A 119 -9.26 -6.86 -8.77
C MET A 119 -9.12 -5.61 -9.63
N ARG A 120 -10.20 -5.17 -10.30
CA ARG A 120 -10.18 -3.91 -11.07
C ARG A 120 -9.95 -2.71 -10.19
N TYR A 121 -10.63 -2.64 -9.05
CA TYR A 121 -10.46 -1.56 -8.09
C TYR A 121 -9.00 -1.47 -7.62
N ASN A 122 -8.40 -2.59 -7.23
CA ASN A 122 -6.99 -2.62 -6.80
C ASN A 122 -6.05 -2.14 -7.91
N ILE A 123 -6.22 -2.63 -9.14
CA ILE A 123 -5.41 -2.18 -10.27
C ILE A 123 -5.57 -0.67 -10.52
N GLU A 124 -6.78 -0.15 -10.41
CA GLU A 124 -7.07 1.27 -10.61
C GLU A 124 -6.46 2.12 -9.49
N THR A 125 -6.60 1.73 -8.23
CA THR A 125 -6.04 2.47 -7.10
C THR A 125 -4.52 2.50 -7.14
N GLU A 126 -3.87 1.38 -7.47
CA GLU A 126 -2.41 1.33 -7.64
C GLU A 126 -1.92 2.23 -8.77
N LYS A 127 -2.61 2.23 -9.92
CA LYS A 127 -2.26 3.12 -11.04
C LYS A 127 -2.37 4.59 -10.64
N VAL A 128 -3.44 4.96 -9.94
CA VAL A 128 -3.62 6.33 -9.49
C VAL A 128 -2.59 6.71 -8.43
N ALA A 129 -2.17 5.78 -7.55
CA ALA A 129 -1.09 6.02 -6.59
C ALA A 129 0.25 6.30 -7.32
N ILE A 130 0.58 5.52 -8.35
CA ILE A 130 1.78 5.72 -9.16
C ILE A 130 1.76 7.05 -9.92
N ASP A 131 0.63 7.41 -10.52
CA ASP A 131 0.49 8.64 -11.34
C ASP A 131 0.49 9.93 -10.50
N ARG A 132 0.46 9.84 -9.16
CA ARG A 132 0.50 10.99 -8.24
C ARG A 132 1.92 11.45 -7.87
N ILE A 133 2.94 10.71 -8.29
CA ILE A 133 4.38 11.01 -8.10
C ILE A 133 4.87 11.97 -9.20
#